data_AF-A0A5E4WC49-F1
#
_entry.id   AF-A0A5E4WC49-F1
#
_cell.length_a   1.000
_cell.length_b   1.000
_cell.length_c   1.000
_cell.angle_alpha   90.00
_cell.angle_beta   90.00
_cell.angle_gamma   90.00
#
_symmetry.space_group_name_H-M   'P 1'
#
loop_
_entity.id
_entity.type
_entity.pdbx_description
1 polymer ?
#
loop_
_entity_poly.entity_id
_entity_poly.type
_entity_poly.pdbx_seq_one_letter_code
_entity_poly.pdbx_strand_id
1 'polypeptide(L)'
;MRNQKSIRSHILFGFFFCVMAVANVHAQSLPPACQQYFRTIDVCGADLVHITELREPGSVGELKKSLDMTQSIGVVKKAVKEGHAQKIAEYCASSDARDRFMATINNIVGPLTMLGGMSQRCYDAVAAIR
;
A
#
# COMPACT_ATOMS: atom_id res chain seq x y z
N MET A 1 -24.94 -18.92 65.00
CA MET A 1 -23.53 -18.49 64.86
C MET A 1 -22.96 -19.09 63.57
N ARG A 2 -22.19 -18.28 62.83
CA ARG A 2 -21.46 -18.57 61.59
C ARG A 2 -20.83 -19.98 61.56
N ASN A 3 -20.80 -20.65 60.41
CA ASN A 3 -19.62 -20.52 59.55
C ASN A 3 -19.77 -21.09 58.14
N GLN A 4 -19.14 -20.33 57.26
CA GLN A 4 -19.03 -20.35 55.81
C GLN A 4 -17.93 -21.33 55.34
N LYS A 5 -17.98 -21.66 54.03
CA LYS A 5 -16.96 -22.29 53.14
C LYS A 5 -17.36 -23.70 52.70
N SER A 6 -17.32 -24.11 51.44
CA SER A 6 -16.70 -23.51 50.26
C SER A 6 -17.00 -24.38 49.04
N ILE A 7 -17.09 -23.72 47.87
CA ILE A 7 -16.44 -24.15 46.62
C ILE A 7 -17.18 -25.17 45.71
N ARG A 8 -17.25 -24.76 44.43
CA ARG A 8 -17.35 -25.53 43.17
C ARG A 8 -18.74 -26.00 42.73
N SER A 9 -19.36 -25.20 41.86
CA SER A 9 -19.44 -25.53 40.42
C SER A 9 -20.33 -24.52 39.72
N HIS A 10 -19.73 -23.45 39.19
CA HIS A 10 -20.37 -22.63 38.15
C HIS A 10 -19.78 -23.07 36.82
N ILE A 11 -20.47 -24.01 36.18
CA ILE A 11 -20.22 -24.41 34.81
C ILE A 11 -21.44 -23.95 34.00
N LEU A 12 -21.12 -23.26 32.89
CA LEU A 12 -21.93 -23.07 31.69
C LEU A 12 -23.24 -22.32 31.87
N PHE A 13 -23.27 -21.06 31.41
CA PHE A 13 -24.30 -20.56 30.50
C PHE A 13 -23.91 -19.16 30.04
N GLY A 14 -23.92 -18.90 28.73
CA GLY A 14 -23.80 -17.53 28.20
C GLY A 14 -22.77 -17.35 27.10
N PHE A 15 -22.92 -18.15 26.04
CA PHE A 15 -22.41 -17.84 24.71
C PHE A 15 -22.89 -16.44 24.26
N PHE A 16 -22.11 -15.83 23.37
CA PHE A 16 -22.55 -14.79 22.44
C PHE A 16 -22.59 -13.35 22.98
N PHE A 17 -21.49 -12.62 22.84
CA PHE A 17 -21.47 -11.28 22.23
C PHE A 17 -20.01 -10.88 21.92
N CYS A 18 -19.39 -11.59 20.97
CA CYS A 18 -18.19 -11.09 20.30
C CYS A 18 -18.65 -10.29 19.09
N VAL A 19 -19.30 -9.15 19.34
CA VAL A 19 -19.43 -8.13 18.28
C VAL A 19 -18.04 -7.55 18.14
N MET A 20 -17.33 -8.07 17.15
CA MET A 20 -16.20 -7.43 16.54
C MET A 20 -16.66 -6.06 16.05
N ALA A 21 -16.58 -5.07 16.93
CA ALA A 21 -16.47 -3.69 16.53
C ALA A 21 -15.07 -3.53 15.92
N VAL A 22 -14.92 -4.00 14.68
CA VAL A 22 -13.87 -3.55 13.76
C VAL A 22 -14.24 -2.12 13.32
N ALA A 23 -14.48 -1.25 14.29
CA ALA A 23 -14.80 0.14 14.06
C ALA A 23 -13.47 0.89 14.02
N ASN A 24 -12.97 1.05 12.80
CA ASN A 24 -12.18 2.21 12.38
C ASN A 24 -10.80 2.37 13.02
N VAL A 25 -9.90 1.42 12.77
CA VAL A 25 -8.47 1.75 12.60
C VAL A 25 -8.25 2.22 11.15
N HIS A 26 -9.06 3.16 10.66
CA HIS A 26 -8.81 3.95 9.46
C HIS A 26 -8.07 5.25 9.83
N ALA A 27 -7.18 5.17 10.82
CA ALA A 27 -6.29 6.25 11.13
C ALA A 27 -5.25 6.38 10.01
N GLN A 28 -5.55 7.27 9.05
CA GLN A 28 -4.54 7.97 8.24
C GLN A 28 -3.77 7.12 7.20
N SER A 29 -4.26 5.94 6.84
CA SER A 29 -3.68 5.13 5.77
C SER A 29 -4.18 5.57 4.38
N LEU A 30 -3.29 5.49 3.38
CA LEU A 30 -3.67 5.65 1.97
C LEU A 30 -4.79 4.65 1.62
N PRO A 31 -5.76 5.02 0.77
CA PRO A 31 -6.73 4.04 0.27
C PRO A 31 -6.02 2.86 -0.41
N PRO A 32 -6.53 1.62 -0.28
CA PRO A 32 -5.85 0.43 -0.78
C PRO A 32 -5.47 0.51 -2.27
N ALA A 33 -6.34 1.06 -3.12
CA ALA A 33 -6.06 1.25 -4.54
C ALA A 33 -4.83 2.16 -4.77
N CYS A 34 -4.80 3.35 -4.13
CA CYS A 34 -3.65 4.25 -4.24
C CYS A 34 -2.36 3.58 -3.70
N GLN A 35 -2.49 2.82 -2.61
CA GLN A 35 -1.36 2.16 -1.97
C GLN A 35 -0.70 1.12 -2.89
N GLN A 36 -1.48 0.37 -3.68
CA GLN A 36 -0.95 -0.61 -4.63
C GLN A 36 -0.09 0.06 -5.71
N TYR A 37 -0.55 1.18 -6.29
CA TYR A 37 0.23 1.90 -7.30
C TYR A 37 1.52 2.47 -6.73
N PHE A 38 1.45 3.20 -5.61
CA PHE A 38 2.65 3.80 -5.01
C PHE A 38 3.66 2.75 -4.56
N ARG A 39 3.19 1.64 -3.99
CA ARG A 39 4.07 0.51 -3.63
C ARG A 39 4.73 -0.10 -4.87
N THR A 40 3.99 -0.25 -5.96
CA THR A 40 4.55 -0.82 -7.20
C THR A 40 5.60 0.09 -7.80
N ILE A 41 5.34 1.40 -7.84
CA ILE A 41 6.31 2.41 -8.31
C ILE A 41 7.57 2.40 -7.43
N ASP A 42 7.42 2.32 -6.11
CA ASP A 42 8.56 2.26 -5.18
C ASP A 42 9.42 1.00 -5.37
N VAL A 43 8.79 -0.18 -5.39
CA VAL A 43 9.49 -1.46 -5.54
C VAL A 43 10.16 -1.59 -6.91
N CYS A 44 9.41 -1.37 -7.99
CA CYS A 44 9.95 -1.48 -9.33
C CYS A 44 10.90 -0.31 -9.66
N GLY A 45 10.65 0.88 -9.10
CA GLY A 45 11.54 2.04 -9.25
C GLY A 45 12.92 1.79 -8.64
N ALA A 46 13.00 1.11 -7.49
CA ALA A 46 14.27 0.70 -6.90
C ALA A 46 15.05 -0.26 -7.81
N ASP A 47 14.36 -1.23 -8.43
CA ASP A 47 14.98 -2.12 -9.41
C ASP A 47 15.48 -1.35 -10.64
N LEU A 48 14.71 -0.36 -11.11
CA LEU A 48 15.09 0.47 -12.26
C LEU A 48 16.32 1.31 -11.95
N VAL A 49 16.34 1.94 -10.78
CA VAL A 49 17.51 2.67 -10.27
C VAL A 49 18.73 1.75 -10.23
N HIS A 50 18.58 0.53 -9.72
CA HIS A 50 19.68 -0.41 -9.62
C HIS A 50 20.25 -0.79 -11.00
N ILE A 51 19.40 -1.12 -11.97
CA ILE A 51 19.89 -1.47 -13.32
C ILE A 51 20.49 -0.24 -14.03
N THR A 52 19.93 0.95 -13.83
CA THR A 52 20.49 2.19 -14.36
C THR A 52 21.84 2.53 -13.71
N GLU A 53 22.02 2.30 -12.40
CA GLU A 53 23.32 2.45 -11.73
C GLU A 53 24.41 1.58 -12.37
N LEU A 54 24.06 0.38 -12.82
CA LEU A 54 24.99 -0.56 -13.46
C LEU A 54 25.28 -0.22 -14.92
N ARG A 55 24.33 0.37 -15.65
CA ARG A 55 24.40 0.58 -17.11
C ARG A 55 24.74 2.01 -17.50
N GLU A 56 24.14 2.97 -16.81
CA GLU A 56 24.19 4.41 -17.10
C GLU A 56 24.28 5.21 -15.79
N PRO A 57 25.38 5.13 -15.04
CA PRO A 57 25.49 5.73 -13.71
C PRO A 57 25.27 7.26 -13.70
N GLY A 58 25.49 7.94 -14.84
CA GLY A 58 25.27 9.38 -14.99
C GLY A 58 23.81 9.82 -14.93
N SER A 59 22.84 8.95 -15.23
CA SER A 59 21.40 9.29 -15.26
C SER A 59 20.65 8.94 -13.97
N VAL A 60 21.30 8.26 -13.02
CA VAL A 60 20.70 7.75 -11.78
C VAL A 60 20.11 8.86 -10.90
N GLY A 61 20.79 10.00 -10.81
CA GLY A 61 20.36 11.11 -9.95
C GLY A 61 19.03 11.72 -10.42
N GLU A 62 18.88 11.90 -11.73
CA GLU A 62 17.63 12.40 -12.33
C GLU A 62 16.52 11.36 -12.22
N LEU A 63 16.86 10.08 -12.46
CA LEU A 63 15.93 8.97 -12.30
C LEU A 63 15.38 8.89 -10.88
N LYS A 64 16.23 8.91 -9.85
CA LYS A 64 15.82 8.89 -8.43
C LYS A 64 14.87 10.05 -8.11
N LYS A 65 15.12 11.25 -8.65
CA LYS A 65 14.22 12.40 -8.48
C LYS A 65 12.88 12.19 -9.18
N SER A 66 12.88 11.64 -10.40
CA SER A 66 11.65 11.38 -11.16
C SER A 66 10.75 10.32 -10.52
N LEU A 67 11.33 9.39 -9.77
CA LEU A 67 10.63 8.31 -9.07
C LEU A 67 10.28 8.65 -7.62
N ASP A 68 10.69 9.81 -7.11
CA ASP A 68 10.38 10.22 -5.74
C ASP A 68 8.89 10.57 -5.59
N MET A 69 8.13 9.62 -5.05
CA MET A 69 6.70 9.77 -4.81
C MET A 69 6.37 10.39 -3.45
N THR A 70 7.36 10.84 -2.68
CA THR A 70 7.17 11.33 -1.29
C THR A 70 6.18 12.49 -1.25
N GLN A 71 6.31 13.47 -2.15
CA GLN A 71 5.40 14.61 -2.22
C GLN A 71 3.99 14.17 -2.60
N SER A 72 3.84 13.32 -3.62
CA SER A 72 2.55 12.79 -4.08
C SER A 72 1.82 12.03 -2.97
N ILE A 73 2.53 11.14 -2.26
CA ILE A 73 2.00 10.41 -1.10
C ILE A 73 1.61 11.39 0.01
N GLY A 74 2.42 12.43 0.26
CA GLY A 74 2.13 13.48 1.23
C GLY A 74 0.82 14.22 0.92
N VAL A 75 0.59 14.58 -0.34
CA VAL A 75 -0.66 15.23 -0.81
C VAL A 75 -1.86 14.31 -0.57
N VAL A 76 -1.76 13.03 -0.93
CA VAL A 76 -2.86 12.08 -0.75
C VAL A 76 -3.15 11.86 0.75
N LYS A 77 -2.11 11.68 1.57
CA LYS A 77 -2.27 11.55 3.03
C LYS A 77 -2.89 12.80 3.65
N LYS A 78 -2.52 14.00 3.19
CA LYS A 78 -3.11 15.26 3.64
C LYS A 78 -4.61 15.33 3.29
N ALA A 79 -4.98 15.04 2.04
CA ALA A 79 -6.38 15.02 1.61
C ALA A 79 -7.23 14.01 2.41
N VAL A 80 -6.67 12.82 2.72
CA VAL A 80 -7.32 11.83 3.59
C VAL A 80 -7.55 12.40 4.99
N LYS A 81 -6.55 13.09 5.57
CA LYS A 81 -6.66 13.74 6.89
C LYS A 81 -7.68 14.88 6.91
N GLU A 82 -7.85 15.57 5.78
CA GLU A 82 -8.82 16.67 5.60
C GLU A 82 -10.25 16.15 5.33
N GLY A 83 -10.49 14.84 5.39
CA GLY A 83 -11.82 14.24 5.24
C GLY A 83 -12.19 13.84 3.81
N HIS A 84 -11.25 13.90 2.86
CA HIS A 84 -11.49 13.52 1.46
C HIS A 84 -11.19 12.05 1.15
N ALA A 85 -11.11 11.18 2.17
CA ALA A 85 -10.71 9.78 2.01
C ALA A 85 -11.51 9.01 0.95
N GLN A 86 -12.84 9.18 0.95
CA GLN A 86 -13.75 8.55 -0.02
C GLN A 86 -13.43 9.02 -1.46
N LYS A 87 -13.35 10.34 -1.68
CA LYS A 87 -13.08 10.92 -2.99
C LYS A 87 -11.72 10.49 -3.55
N ILE A 88 -10.72 10.37 -2.69
CA ILE A 88 -9.39 9.86 -3.07
C ILE A 88 -9.46 8.37 -3.43
N ALA A 89 -10.20 7.57 -2.66
CA ALA A 89 -10.39 6.15 -2.96
C ALA A 89 -11.08 5.96 -4.31
N GLU A 90 -12.15 6.71 -4.57
CA GLU A 90 -12.87 6.73 -5.85
C GLU A 90 -11.97 7.18 -7.00
N TYR A 91 -11.17 8.24 -6.79
CA TYR A 91 -10.19 8.68 -7.78
C TYR A 91 -9.20 7.57 -8.11
N CYS A 92 -8.55 6.95 -7.12
CA CYS A 92 -7.59 5.88 -7.37
C CYS A 92 -8.22 4.60 -7.95
N ALA A 93 -9.52 4.41 -7.78
CA ALA A 93 -10.27 3.31 -8.41
C ALA A 93 -10.82 3.67 -9.81
N SER A 94 -10.74 4.94 -10.23
CA SER A 94 -11.20 5.37 -11.55
C SER A 94 -10.33 4.82 -12.68
N SER A 95 -10.93 4.61 -13.86
CA SER A 95 -10.22 4.21 -15.07
C SER A 95 -9.09 5.18 -15.41
N ASP A 96 -9.36 6.48 -15.34
CA ASP A 96 -8.41 7.51 -15.73
C ASP A 96 -7.18 7.53 -14.83
N ALA A 97 -7.37 7.39 -13.51
CA ALA A 97 -6.25 7.31 -12.58
C ALA A 97 -5.49 6.00 -12.77
N ARG A 98 -6.19 4.88 -12.93
CA ARG A 98 -5.56 3.58 -13.20
C ARG A 98 -4.69 3.66 -14.45
N ASP A 99 -5.20 4.20 -15.54
CA ASP A 99 -4.46 4.26 -16.82
C ASP A 99 -3.21 5.14 -16.68
N ARG A 100 -3.30 6.26 -15.93
CA ARG A 100 -2.13 7.10 -15.61
C ARG A 100 -1.10 6.37 -14.77
N PHE A 101 -1.53 5.69 -13.70
CA PHE A 101 -0.60 4.93 -12.85
C PHE A 101 0.03 3.76 -13.60
N MET A 102 -0.76 3.04 -14.40
CA MET A 102 -0.27 1.94 -15.22
C MET A 102 0.69 2.43 -16.31
N ALA A 103 0.47 3.60 -16.90
CA ALA A 103 1.44 4.20 -17.82
C ALA A 103 2.79 4.47 -17.11
N THR A 104 2.77 5.03 -15.90
CA THR A 104 3.99 5.22 -15.09
C THR A 104 4.66 3.89 -14.77
N ILE A 105 3.90 2.89 -14.32
CA ILE A 105 4.43 1.57 -13.98
C ILE A 105 5.02 0.89 -15.22
N ASN A 106 4.37 0.97 -16.37
CA ASN A 106 4.87 0.40 -17.63
C ASN A 106 6.16 1.08 -18.09
N ASN A 107 6.31 2.39 -17.87
CA ASN A 107 7.57 3.10 -18.16
C ASN A 107 8.72 2.67 -17.24
N ILE A 108 8.41 2.08 -16.08
CA ILE A 108 9.41 1.49 -15.17
C ILE A 108 9.70 0.05 -15.55
N VAL A 109 8.66 -0.76 -15.73
CA VAL A 109 8.73 -2.21 -15.97
C VAL A 109 9.23 -2.54 -17.38
N GLY A 110 8.95 -1.71 -18.38
CA GLY A 110 9.41 -1.91 -19.76
C GLY A 110 10.92 -2.04 -19.85
N PRO A 111 11.69 -1.02 -19.42
CA PRO A 111 13.15 -1.10 -19.37
C PRO A 111 13.66 -2.27 -18.52
N LEU A 112 13.03 -2.53 -17.37
CA LEU A 112 13.40 -3.66 -16.51
C LEU A 112 13.27 -5.01 -17.21
N THR A 113 12.20 -5.20 -17.98
CA THR A 113 11.96 -6.43 -18.75
C THR A 113 12.99 -6.56 -19.87
N MET A 114 13.28 -5.47 -20.58
CA MET A 114 14.25 -5.46 -21.69
C MET A 114 15.69 -5.68 -21.21
N LEU A 115 16.06 -5.13 -20.06
CA LEU A 115 17.41 -5.17 -19.53
C LEU A 115 17.66 -6.34 -18.56
N GLY A 116 16.61 -7.13 -18.26
CA GLY A 116 16.67 -8.24 -17.31
C GLY A 116 16.86 -7.80 -15.85
N GLY A 117 16.39 -6.60 -15.49
CA GLY A 117 16.55 -6.02 -14.15
C GLY A 117 15.37 -6.25 -13.19
N MET A 118 14.29 -6.87 -13.67
CA MET A 118 13.04 -7.01 -12.88
C MET A 118 13.19 -8.09 -11.78
N SER A 119 13.11 -7.68 -10.51
CA SER A 119 13.13 -8.64 -9.40
C SER A 119 11.77 -9.32 -9.21
N GLN A 120 11.76 -10.47 -8.52
CA GLN A 120 10.52 -11.15 -8.14
C GLN A 120 9.57 -10.24 -7.35
N ARG A 121 10.12 -9.33 -6.52
CA ARG A 121 9.30 -8.39 -5.75
C ARG A 121 8.57 -7.40 -6.64
N CYS A 122 9.21 -6.94 -7.71
CA CYS A 122 8.55 -6.07 -8.69
C CYS A 122 7.47 -6.84 -9.45
N TYR A 123 7.73 -8.09 -9.86
CA TYR A 123 6.70 -8.95 -10.45
C TYR A 123 5.48 -9.12 -9.55
N ASP A 124 5.70 -9.46 -8.29
CA ASP A 124 4.62 -9.66 -7.32
C ASP A 124 3.85 -8.36 -7.05
N ALA A 125 4.53 -7.21 -7.04
CA ALA A 125 3.90 -5.91 -6.86
C ALA A 125 2.98 -5.55 -8.03
N VAL A 126 3.44 -5.75 -9.27
CA VAL A 126 2.63 -5.54 -10.49
C VAL A 126 1.43 -6.49 -10.51
N ALA A 127 1.64 -7.76 -10.21
CA ALA A 127 0.57 -8.77 -10.19
C ALA A 127 -0.48 -8.54 -9.09
N ALA A 128 -0.16 -7.75 -8.06
CA ALA A 128 -1.07 -7.41 -6.97
C ALA A 128 -2.03 -6.25 -7.29
N ILE A 129 -1.83 -5.53 -8.40
CA ILE A 129 -2.71 -4.43 -8.83
C ILE A 129 -4.04 -5.01 -9.31
N ARG A 130 -5.15 -4.51 -8.76
CA ARG A 130 -6.52 -4.96 -9.09
C ARG A 130 -7.46 -3.79 -9.38
#